data_AF-R9JMQ6-F1
#
_entry.id   AF-R9JMQ6-F1
#
_cell.length_a   1.000
_cell.length_b   1.000
_cell.length_c   1.000
_cell.angle_alpha   90.00
_cell.angle_beta   90.00
_cell.angle_gamma   90.00
#
_symmetry.space_group_name_H-M   'P 1'
#
loop_
_entity.id
_entity.type
_entity.pdbx_description
1 polymer ?
#
loop_
_entity_poly.entity_id
_entity_poly.type
_entity_poly.pdbx_seq_one_letter_code
_entity_poly.pdbx_strand_id
1 'polypeptide(L)' 'MPQGKISQKNTRISIVIPKDLKLEADKIANNDGRSLGGWIRKLISDAVSEYNKSDTSQ' A
#
# COMPACT_ATOMS: atom_id res chain seq x y z
N MET A 1 -25.01 -4.63 9.27
CA MET A 1 -24.47 -4.34 7.92
C MET A 1 -23.65 -5.54 7.47
N PRO A 2 -23.82 -6.07 6.26
CA PRO A 2 -23.00 -7.18 5.78
C PRO A 2 -21.55 -6.70 5.69
N GLN A 3 -20.68 -7.22 6.56
CA GLN A 3 -19.24 -7.03 6.44
C GLN A 3 -18.80 -7.77 5.18
N GLY A 4 -18.48 -7.03 4.11
CA GLY A 4 -17.90 -7.63 2.91
C GLY A 4 -16.69 -8.47 3.30
N LYS A 5 -16.79 -9.79 3.14
CA LYS A 5 -15.73 -10.71 3.52
C LYS A 5 -14.53 -10.46 2.60
N ILE A 6 -13.38 -10.18 3.21
CA ILE A 6 -12.12 -10.10 2.48
C ILE A 6 -11.75 -11.53 2.05
N SER A 7 -11.20 -11.70 0.85
CA SER A 7 -10.67 -12.99 0.39
C SER A 7 -9.67 -13.56 1.41
N GLN A 8 -9.65 -14.88 1.61
CA GLN A 8 -8.68 -15.55 2.48
C GLN A 8 -7.22 -15.30 2.08
N LYS A 9 -6.98 -14.87 0.83
CA LYS A 9 -5.65 -14.51 0.32
C LYS A 9 -5.18 -13.11 0.72
N ASN A 10 -6.06 -12.30 1.30
CA ASN A 10 -5.80 -10.91 1.61
C ASN A 10 -5.90 -10.67 3.11
N THR A 11 -4.99 -9.86 3.65
CA THR A 11 -5.04 -9.36 5.02
C THR A 11 -5.26 -7.84 5.04
N ARG A 12 -5.63 -7.29 6.20
CA ARG A 12 -5.82 -5.84 6.41
C ARG A 12 -4.84 -5.36 7.47
N ILE A 13 -4.17 -4.26 7.17
CA ILE A 13 -3.45 -3.46 8.15
C ILE A 13 -4.18 -2.14 8.36
N SER A 14 -4.18 -1.65 9.60
CA SER A 14 -4.66 -0.31 9.96
C SER A 14 -3.47 0.47 10.46
N ILE A 15 -3.19 1.61 9.83
CA ILE A 15 -2.07 2.49 10.18
C ILE A 15 -2.59 3.88 10.53
N VAL A 16 -1.90 4.55 11.46
CA VAL A 16 -2.16 5.94 11.81
C VAL A 16 -1.07 6.78 11.16
N ILE A 17 -1.47 7.77 10.38
CA ILE A 17 -0.57 8.73 9.74
C ILE A 17 -1.11 10.15 9.91
N PRO A 18 -0.26 11.19 9.84
CA PRO A 18 -0.72 12.57 9.84
C PRO A 18 -1.74 12.83 8.73
N LYS A 19 -2.73 13.68 9.03
CA LYS A 19 -3.80 14.02 8.07
C LYS A 19 -3.24 14.63 6.79
N ASP A 20 -2.26 15.51 6.92
CA ASP A 20 -1.66 16.20 5.77
C ASP A 20 -0.88 15.22 4.89
N LEU A 21 -0.18 14.27 5.49
CA LEU A 21 0.49 13.20 4.74
C LEU A 21 -0.51 12.36 3.94
N LYS A 22 -1.67 12.04 4.53
CA LYS A 22 -2.74 11.32 3.81
C LYS A 22 -3.25 12.13 2.61
N LEU A 23 -3.42 13.45 2.76
CA LEU A 23 -3.91 14.31 1.69
C LEU A 23 -2.92 14.41 0.53
N GLU A 24 -1.63 14.56 0.83
CA GLU A 24 -0.59 14.59 -0.19
C GLU A 24 -0.44 13.23 -0.89
N ALA A 25 -0.47 12.13 -0.14
CA ALA A 25 -0.45 10.78 -0.72
C ALA A 25 -1.65 10.54 -1.65
N ASP A 26 -2.83 11.04 -1.31
CA ASP A 26 -4.02 10.91 -2.15
C ASP A 26 -3.88 11.67 -3.48
N LYS A 27 -3.32 12.89 -3.45
CA LYS A 27 -3.01 13.66 -4.67
C LYS A 27 -2.02 12.91 -5.57
N ILE A 28 -0.96 12.35 -5.00
CA ILE A 28 0.05 11.59 -5.75
C ILE A 28 -0.59 10.34 -6.38
N ALA A 29 -1.38 9.59 -5.62
CA ALA A 29 -2.07 8.41 -6.12
C ALA A 29 -3.02 8.73 -7.28
N ASN A 30 -3.81 9.81 -7.14
CA ASN A 30 -4.72 10.27 -8.19
C ASN A 30 -3.98 10.73 -9.45
N ASN A 31 -2.83 11.40 -9.31
CA ASN A 31 -1.99 11.78 -10.44
C ASN A 31 -1.39 10.57 -11.17
N ASP A 32 -1.13 9.46 -10.47
CA ASP A 32 -0.70 8.16 -11.02
C ASP A 32 -1.90 7.34 -11.57
N GLY A 33 -3.12 7.89 -11.56
CA GLY A 33 -4.33 7.23 -12.06
C GLY A 33 -4.79 6.04 -11.21
N ARG A 34 -4.44 6.00 -9.92
CA ARG A 34 -4.70 4.89 -9.01
C ARG A 34 -5.41 5.36 -7.73
N SER A 35 -6.08 4.45 -7.04
CA SER A 35 -6.56 4.72 -5.68
C SER A 35 -5.39 4.76 -4.70
N LEU A 36 -5.53 5.52 -3.60
CA LEU A 36 -4.53 5.58 -2.53
C LEU A 36 -4.12 4.18 -2.02
N GLY A 37 -5.08 3.29 -1.82
CA GLY A 37 -4.80 1.91 -1.39
C GLY A 37 -4.01 1.11 -2.43
N GLY A 38 -4.30 1.30 -3.72
CA GLY A 38 -3.53 0.67 -4.80
C GLY A 38 -2.10 1.22 -4.89
N TRP A 39 -1.94 2.52 -4.70
CA TRP A 39 -0.64 3.19 -4.66
C TRP A 39 0.23 2.71 -3.49
N ILE A 40 -0.33 2.68 -2.27
CA ILE A 40 0.36 2.15 -1.08
C ILE A 40 0.73 0.68 -1.25
N ARG A 41 -0.17 -0.15 -1.81
CA ARG A 41 0.12 -1.57 -2.09
C ARG A 41 1.34 -1.71 -2.99
N LYS A 42 1.47 -0.87 -4.02
CA LYS A 42 2.62 -0.88 -4.93
C LYS A 42 3.91 -0.53 -4.20
N LEU A 43 3.92 0.55 -3.41
CA LEU A 43 5.09 0.95 -2.61
C LEU A 43 5.58 -0.17 -1.69
N ILE A 44 4.65 -0.83 -0.97
CA ILE A 44 5.00 -1.98 -0.11
C ILE A 44 5.57 -3.14 -0.93
N SER A 45 4.99 -3.42 -2.10
CA SER A 45 5.45 -4.52 -2.98
C SER A 45 6.84 -4.25 -3.53
N ASP A 46 7.11 -3.00 -3.94
CA ASP A 46 8.38 -2.56 -4.48
C ASP A 46 9.47 -2.64 -3.39
N ALA A 47 9.19 -2.14 -2.18
CA ALA A 47 10.11 -2.20 -1.04
C ALA A 47 10.47 -3.64 -0.64
N VAL A 48 9.49 -4.56 -0.59
CA VAL A 48 9.74 -5.98 -0.31
C VAL A 48 10.56 -6.63 -1.44
N SER A 49 10.26 -6.29 -2.70
CA SER A 49 11.00 -6.81 -3.84
C SER A 49 12.45 -6.35 -3.85
N GLU A 50 12.71 -5.10 -3.48
CA GLU A 50 14.05 -4.54 -3.36
C GLU A 50 14.83 -5.21 -2.22
N TYR A 51 14.22 -5.35 -1.05
CA TYR A 51 14.80 -6.07 0.09
C TYR A 51 15.22 -7.49 -0.29
N ASN A 52 14.32 -8.25 -0.92
CA ASN A 52 14.62 -9.64 -1.31
C ASN A 52 15.75 -9.73 -2.33
N LYS A 53 15.85 -8.79 -3.28
CA LYS A 53 16.95 -8.75 -4.27
C LYS A 53 18.30 -8.46 -3.60
N SER A 54 18.33 -7.58 -2.60
CA SER A 54 19.55 -7.30 -1.86
C SER A 54 20.02 -8.48 -1.00
N ASP A 55 19.08 -9.27 -0.48
CA ASP A 55 19.37 -10.43 0.38
C ASP A 55 19.88 -11.65 -0.42
N THR A 56 19.52 -11.77 -1.71
CA THR A 56 20.02 -12.87 -2.59
C THR A 56 21.46 -12.64 -3.10
N SER A 57 22.12 -11.56 -2.69
CA SER A 57 23.49 -11.21 -3.11
C SER A 57 24.57 -11.55 -2.06
N GLN A 58 24.26 -12.41 -1.08
CA GLN A 58 25.24 -12.99 -0.14
C GLN A 58 25.46 -14.48 -0.37
#